data_AF-A0A1M4Z8K0-F1
#
_entry.id   AF-A0A1M4Z8K0-F1
#
_cell.length_a   1.000
_cell.length_b   1.000
_cell.length_c   1.000
_cell.angle_alpha   90.00
_cell.angle_beta   90.00
_cell.angle_gamma   90.00
#
_symmetry.space_group_name_H-M   'P 1'
#
loop_
_entity.id
_entity.type
_entity.pdbx_description
1 polymer ?
#
loop_
_entity_poly.entity_id
_entity_poly.type
_entity_poly.pdbx_seq_one_letter_code
_entity_poly.pdbx_strand_id
1 'polypeptide(L)'
;MKPVTTTDLLRELIHYNFFDWDDENEEKQNLIVYGMPQNILDDVHISNFYKSWGFDALNNSAAKVEIIEHQWRKLEDYFFEWLSKAENLIFPTNKVIFTPDLETYWTHDLPDWASDCDWIQKQYKEYTTCLEENRIIAPVTLIKNDYRSGKIENFRDLEIIGRMAVKSFPILFLSDYQMVIRLTEYLTLEVFFKDGKQMDIHRQIMDILSPQVLKKAL
;
A
#
# COMPACT_ATOMS: atom_id res chain seq x y z
N MET A 1 -6.27 8.00 -16.39
CA MET A 1 -5.18 7.07 -16.05
C MET A 1 -4.49 6.55 -17.30
N LYS A 2 -3.16 6.49 -17.29
CA LYS A 2 -2.36 5.99 -18.42
C LYS A 2 -1.60 4.71 -18.04
N PRO A 3 -1.68 3.62 -18.80
CA PRO A 3 -0.97 2.38 -18.45
C PRO A 3 0.55 2.54 -18.63
N VAL A 4 1.33 1.82 -17.81
CA VAL A 4 2.80 1.83 -17.81
C VAL A 4 3.30 0.40 -17.99
N THR A 5 4.20 0.19 -18.96
CA THR A 5 4.73 -1.15 -19.26
C THR A 5 5.62 -1.62 -18.10
N THR A 6 5.75 -2.94 -17.92
CA THR A 6 6.67 -3.48 -16.90
C THR A 6 8.09 -2.94 -17.06
N THR A 7 8.61 -2.82 -18.29
CA THR A 7 9.96 -2.30 -18.51
C THR A 7 10.09 -0.83 -18.09
N ASP A 8 9.10 0.00 -18.41
CA ASP A 8 9.11 1.40 -18.01
C ASP A 8 8.96 1.54 -16.49
N LEU A 9 8.08 0.76 -15.86
CA LEU A 9 7.97 0.71 -14.40
C LEU A 9 9.33 0.38 -13.77
N LEU A 10 9.98 -0.70 -14.18
CA LEU A 10 11.28 -1.11 -13.63
C LEU A 10 12.36 -0.03 -13.77
N ARG A 11 12.33 0.76 -14.85
CA ARG A 11 13.24 1.92 -15.01
C ARG A 11 12.97 3.00 -13.97
N GLU A 12 11.70 3.28 -13.69
CA GLU A 12 11.29 4.26 -12.68
C GLU A 12 11.70 3.81 -11.27
N LEU A 13 11.57 2.51 -10.96
CA LEU A 13 11.90 1.95 -9.63
C LEU A 13 13.35 2.19 -9.21
N ILE A 14 14.29 2.24 -10.16
CA ILE A 14 15.73 2.47 -9.89
C ILE A 14 15.95 3.78 -9.11
N HIS A 15 15.05 4.75 -9.24
CA HIS A 15 15.13 6.03 -8.54
C HIS A 15 14.64 5.99 -7.08
N TYR A 16 14.01 4.90 -6.66
CA TYR A 16 13.45 4.67 -5.32
C TYR A 16 14.33 3.71 -4.49
N ASN A 17 15.65 3.83 -4.62
CA ASN A 17 16.63 3.01 -3.89
C ASN A 17 16.67 3.23 -2.35
N PHE A 18 15.88 4.17 -1.83
CA PHE A 18 15.71 4.43 -0.40
C PHE A 18 14.57 3.59 0.21
N PHE A 19 13.72 3.01 -0.64
CA PHE A 19 12.65 2.11 -0.24
C PHE A 19 13.15 0.68 -0.39
N ASP A 20 13.10 -0.08 0.69
CA ASP A 20 13.39 -1.51 0.64
C ASP A 20 12.18 -2.26 0.10
N TRP A 21 12.41 -3.11 -0.88
CA TRP A 21 11.38 -3.88 -1.57
C TRP A 21 11.23 -5.30 -0.99
N ASP A 22 12.20 -5.75 -0.17
CA ASP A 22 12.33 -7.13 0.27
C ASP A 22 12.41 -7.29 1.81
N ASP A 23 12.67 -6.23 2.59
CA ASP A 23 12.90 -6.36 4.04
C ASP A 23 11.62 -6.22 4.89
N GLU A 24 11.29 -7.30 5.61
CA GLU A 24 10.21 -7.38 6.60
C GLU A 24 10.52 -6.57 7.89
N ASN A 25 11.75 -6.07 8.06
CA ASN A 25 12.12 -5.23 9.22
C ASN A 25 11.82 -3.75 8.96
N GLU A 26 10.55 -3.37 9.13
CA GLU A 26 10.05 -1.98 9.08
C GLU A 26 10.75 -0.96 10.01
N GLU A 27 11.70 -1.39 10.84
CA GLU A 27 12.31 -0.57 11.91
C GLU A 27 13.34 0.47 11.44
N LYS A 28 13.62 0.62 10.12
CA LYS A 28 14.74 1.47 9.65
C LYS A 28 14.44 2.51 8.58
N GLN A 29 13.19 2.71 8.18
CA GLN A 29 12.88 3.67 7.10
C GLN A 29 12.17 4.89 7.63
N ASN A 30 12.46 6.05 7.02
CA ASN A 30 11.81 7.35 7.23
C ASN A 30 10.30 7.27 6.95
N LEU A 31 9.57 6.54 7.78
CA LEU A 31 8.17 6.18 7.65
C LEU A 31 7.36 7.00 8.64
N ILE A 32 6.34 7.67 8.12
CA ILE A 32 5.32 8.30 8.94
C ILE A 32 3.94 7.78 8.51
N VAL A 33 3.17 7.33 9.50
CA VAL A 33 1.80 6.85 9.31
C VAL A 33 0.82 7.90 9.81
N TYR A 34 -0.07 8.34 8.94
CA TYR A 34 -1.06 9.37 9.20
C TYR A 34 -2.47 8.79 9.18
N GLY A 35 -3.27 9.19 10.16
CA GLY A 35 -4.71 9.00 10.18
C GLY A 35 -5.46 10.33 9.98
N MET A 36 -6.73 10.22 9.61
CA MET A 36 -7.70 11.32 9.64
C MET A 36 -7.74 11.97 11.03
N PRO A 37 -7.96 13.29 11.09
CA PRO A 37 -8.12 13.99 12.36
C PRO A 37 -9.34 13.49 13.14
N GLN A 38 -9.27 13.61 14.47
CA GLN A 38 -10.30 13.06 15.36
C GLN A 38 -11.70 13.65 15.10
N ASN A 39 -11.80 14.92 14.71
CA ASN A 39 -13.07 15.55 14.38
C ASN A 39 -13.82 14.86 13.22
N ILE A 40 -13.12 14.35 12.21
CA ILE A 40 -13.75 13.59 11.12
C ILE A 40 -14.26 12.24 11.63
N LEU A 41 -13.53 11.59 12.54
CA LEU A 41 -13.95 10.32 13.13
C LEU A 41 -15.16 10.48 14.05
N ASP A 42 -15.23 11.60 14.77
CA ASP A 42 -16.33 11.94 15.66
C ASP A 42 -17.66 12.11 14.90
N ASP A 43 -17.61 12.63 13.67
CA ASP A 43 -18.76 12.81 12.76
C ASP A 43 -19.40 11.47 12.34
N VAL A 44 -18.64 10.36 12.36
CA VAL A 44 -19.14 9.00 12.08
C VAL A 44 -19.43 8.22 13.37
N HIS A 45 -19.20 8.82 14.54
CA HIS A 45 -19.38 8.24 15.87
C HIS A 45 -18.56 6.97 16.12
N ILE A 46 -17.37 6.85 15.52
CA ILE A 46 -16.47 5.71 15.74
C ILE A 46 -15.27 6.14 16.59
N SER A 47 -15.44 6.05 17.91
CA SER A 47 -14.34 6.28 18.85
C SER A 47 -13.27 5.19 18.70
N ASN A 48 -11.99 5.56 18.74
CA ASN A 48 -10.85 4.64 18.62
C ASN A 48 -10.81 3.83 17.30
N PHE A 49 -11.25 4.41 16.18
CA PHE A 49 -11.20 3.76 14.86
C PHE A 49 -9.84 3.09 14.54
N TYR A 50 -8.71 3.76 14.83
CA TYR A 50 -7.36 3.22 14.59
C TYR A 50 -6.92 2.09 15.55
N LYS A 51 -7.79 1.67 16.47
CA LYS A 51 -7.63 0.44 17.27
C LYS A 51 -8.56 -0.70 16.79
N SER A 52 -9.27 -0.48 15.68
CA SER A 52 -10.08 -1.51 15.01
C SER A 52 -9.20 -2.47 14.22
N TRP A 53 -9.83 -3.42 13.52
CA TRP A 53 -9.17 -4.31 12.55
C TRP A 53 -9.25 -3.74 11.11
N GLY A 54 -9.41 -2.43 10.97
CA GLY A 54 -9.51 -1.79 9.65
C GLY A 54 -10.73 -2.31 8.87
N PHE A 55 -10.53 -2.66 7.61
CA PHE A 55 -11.56 -3.22 6.75
C PHE A 55 -12.15 -4.53 7.30
N ASP A 56 -11.36 -5.35 7.99
CA ASP A 56 -11.81 -6.62 8.59
C ASP A 56 -12.76 -6.43 9.79
N ALA A 57 -12.92 -5.20 10.28
CA ALA A 57 -13.94 -4.86 11.27
C ALA A 57 -15.36 -4.76 10.67
N LEU A 58 -15.48 -4.76 9.33
CA LEU A 58 -16.74 -4.59 8.63
C LEU A 58 -17.69 -5.77 8.91
N ASN A 59 -18.80 -5.48 9.59
CA ASN A 59 -19.81 -6.45 10.03
C ASN A 59 -19.21 -7.62 10.82
N ASN A 60 -18.10 -7.37 11.53
CA ASN A 60 -17.39 -8.37 12.31
C ASN A 60 -17.63 -8.15 13.80
N SER A 61 -18.61 -8.87 14.35
CA SER A 61 -18.95 -8.84 15.78
C SER A 61 -17.82 -9.31 16.72
N ALA A 62 -16.78 -9.97 16.20
CA ALA A 62 -15.61 -10.35 16.99
C ALA A 62 -14.55 -9.24 17.06
N ALA A 63 -14.65 -8.21 16.22
CA ALA A 63 -13.75 -7.06 16.25
C ALA A 63 -14.00 -6.21 17.50
N LYS A 64 -12.93 -5.62 18.05
CA LYS A 64 -13.02 -4.72 19.21
C LYS A 64 -13.90 -3.49 18.96
N VAL A 65 -13.94 -3.05 17.70
CA VAL A 65 -14.80 -1.99 17.20
C VAL A 65 -15.47 -2.58 15.96
N GLU A 66 -16.74 -2.94 16.05
CA GLU A 66 -17.52 -3.38 14.90
C GLU A 66 -17.94 -2.15 14.07
N ILE A 67 -17.75 -2.22 12.75
CA ILE A 67 -18.12 -1.16 11.82
C ILE A 67 -19.15 -1.72 10.85
N ILE A 68 -20.29 -1.06 10.69
CA ILE A 68 -21.27 -1.48 9.68
C ILE A 68 -20.97 -0.87 8.31
N GLU A 69 -21.45 -1.51 7.24
CA GLU A 69 -21.15 -1.12 5.84
C GLU A 69 -21.37 0.36 5.54
N HIS A 70 -22.49 0.92 5.99
CA HIS A 70 -22.79 2.32 5.77
C HIS A 70 -21.81 3.27 6.48
N GLN A 71 -21.32 2.90 7.67
CA GLN A 71 -20.29 3.68 8.36
C GLN A 71 -18.94 3.58 7.63
N TRP A 72 -18.57 2.38 7.20
CA TRP A 72 -17.35 2.17 6.43
C TRP A 72 -17.33 3.03 5.16
N ARG A 73 -18.41 3.00 4.37
CA ARG A 73 -18.52 3.80 3.14
C ARG A 73 -18.33 5.29 3.42
N LYS A 74 -18.94 5.81 4.49
CA LYS A 74 -18.76 7.21 4.91
C LYS A 74 -17.32 7.52 5.31
N LEU A 75 -16.67 6.64 6.07
CA LEU A 75 -15.27 6.81 6.43
C LEU A 75 -14.37 6.80 5.19
N GLU A 76 -14.63 5.90 4.24
CA GLU A 76 -13.91 5.84 2.97
C GLU A 76 -14.07 7.16 2.20
N ASP A 77 -15.29 7.67 2.08
CA ASP A 77 -15.57 8.96 1.41
C ASP A 77 -14.86 10.14 2.12
N TYR A 78 -14.95 10.21 3.45
CA TYR A 78 -14.25 11.26 4.21
C TYR A 78 -12.74 11.15 4.14
N PHE A 79 -12.20 9.93 4.08
CA PHE A 79 -10.77 9.70 3.91
C PHE A 79 -10.29 10.29 2.58
N PHE A 80 -10.95 9.98 1.47
CA PHE A 80 -10.56 10.53 0.17
C PHE A 80 -10.83 12.04 0.06
N GLU A 81 -11.91 12.56 0.64
CA GLU A 81 -12.14 14.00 0.72
C GLU A 81 -11.01 14.70 1.51
N TRP A 82 -10.63 14.14 2.65
CA TRP A 82 -9.54 14.65 3.47
C TRP A 82 -8.21 14.63 2.71
N LEU A 83 -7.86 13.51 2.09
CA LEU A 83 -6.64 13.36 1.27
C LEU A 83 -6.58 14.33 0.09
N SER A 84 -7.73 14.64 -0.54
CA SER A 84 -7.80 15.56 -1.68
C SER A 84 -7.24 16.95 -1.37
N LYS A 85 -7.29 17.37 -0.10
CA LYS A 85 -6.74 18.66 0.36
C LYS A 85 -5.23 18.77 0.13
N ALA A 86 -4.53 17.63 0.12
CA ALA A 86 -3.09 17.55 -0.10
C ALA A 86 -2.70 16.88 -1.44
N GLU A 87 -3.64 16.77 -2.41
CA GLU A 87 -3.39 16.14 -3.71
C GLU A 87 -2.12 16.66 -4.36
N ASN A 88 -1.96 17.98 -4.49
CA ASN A 88 -0.81 18.56 -5.19
C ASN A 88 0.54 18.32 -4.50
N LEU A 89 0.52 18.04 -3.19
CA LEU A 89 1.72 17.78 -2.41
C LEU A 89 2.11 16.30 -2.45
N ILE A 90 1.14 15.42 -2.17
CA ILE A 90 1.37 13.98 -1.98
C ILE A 90 1.26 13.24 -3.31
N PHE A 91 0.31 13.65 -4.15
CA PHE A 91 -0.02 13.04 -5.44
C PHE A 91 0.02 14.05 -6.61
N PRO A 92 1.16 14.72 -6.83
CA PRO A 92 1.27 15.72 -7.88
C PRO A 92 0.90 15.13 -9.24
N THR A 93 0.05 15.86 -9.97
CA THR A 93 -0.46 15.45 -11.27
C THR A 93 0.68 15.04 -12.22
N ASN A 94 0.52 13.91 -12.91
CA ASN A 94 1.51 13.38 -13.84
C ASN A 94 2.89 13.07 -13.24
N LYS A 95 2.99 12.89 -11.92
CA LYS A 95 4.24 12.50 -11.24
C LYS A 95 4.08 11.28 -10.33
N VAL A 96 2.90 10.66 -10.36
CA VAL A 96 2.59 9.49 -9.55
C VAL A 96 2.38 8.28 -10.44
N ILE A 97 3.08 7.21 -10.12
CA ILE A 97 2.89 5.88 -10.70
C ILE A 97 2.34 4.98 -9.59
N PHE A 98 1.30 4.21 -9.86
CA PHE A 98 0.85 3.17 -8.93
C PHE A 98 1.25 1.80 -9.47
N THR A 99 1.61 0.89 -8.58
CA THR A 99 1.87 -0.52 -8.90
C THR A 99 1.29 -1.38 -7.79
N PRO A 100 0.77 -2.59 -8.07
CA PRO A 100 0.66 -3.60 -7.03
C PRO A 100 2.00 -3.75 -6.32
N ASP A 101 1.96 -4.09 -5.05
CA ASP A 101 3.18 -4.39 -4.30
C ASP A 101 3.97 -5.49 -5.03
N LEU A 102 5.27 -5.28 -5.12
CA LEU A 102 6.18 -6.12 -5.90
C LEU A 102 6.75 -7.26 -5.06
N GLU A 103 6.43 -7.28 -3.76
CA GLU A 103 6.76 -8.36 -2.85
C GLU A 103 6.40 -9.74 -3.43
N THR A 104 7.38 -10.64 -3.35
CA THR A 104 7.37 -11.94 -4.00
C THR A 104 6.52 -12.97 -3.23
N TYR A 105 5.23 -12.72 -3.01
CA TYR A 105 4.37 -13.64 -2.24
C TYR A 105 4.05 -14.97 -2.94
N TRP A 106 4.49 -15.17 -4.18
CA TRP A 106 4.06 -16.32 -5.00
C TRP A 106 5.11 -17.43 -5.11
N THR A 107 6.37 -17.14 -4.77
CA THR A 107 7.45 -18.12 -4.77
C THR A 107 8.17 -18.02 -3.44
N HIS A 108 7.62 -18.67 -2.42
CA HIS A 108 8.37 -18.87 -1.19
C HIS A 108 9.36 -20.00 -1.45
N ASP A 109 10.66 -19.69 -1.46
CA ASP A 109 11.65 -20.72 -1.20
C ASP A 109 11.23 -21.46 0.08
N LEU A 110 11.36 -22.79 0.07
CA LEU A 110 11.08 -23.56 1.27
C LEU A 110 11.97 -23.01 2.40
N PRO A 111 11.41 -22.71 3.57
CA PRO A 111 12.22 -22.22 4.69
C PRO A 111 13.33 -23.22 5.02
N ASP A 112 14.48 -22.74 5.50
CA ASP A 112 15.70 -23.54 5.64
C ASP A 112 15.49 -24.91 6.34
N TRP A 113 14.62 -24.98 7.34
CA TRP A 113 14.31 -26.23 8.04
C TRP A 113 13.56 -27.27 7.20
N ALA A 114 12.83 -26.83 6.17
CA ALA A 114 12.10 -27.69 5.24
C ALA A 114 13.01 -28.24 4.13
N SER A 115 14.19 -27.65 3.94
CA SER A 115 15.18 -28.12 2.97
C SER A 115 15.78 -29.49 3.34
N ASP A 116 15.70 -29.91 4.61
CA ASP A 116 16.14 -31.25 5.06
C ASP A 116 15.01 -32.31 5.05
N CYS A 117 13.79 -31.94 4.65
CA CYS A 117 12.62 -32.81 4.69
C CYS A 117 12.22 -33.30 3.28
N ASP A 118 12.70 -34.47 2.87
CA ASP A 118 12.44 -35.08 1.55
C ASP A 118 10.95 -35.11 1.14
N TRP A 119 10.07 -35.37 2.11
CA TRP A 119 8.63 -35.44 1.84
C TRP A 119 8.00 -34.07 1.57
N ILE A 120 8.49 -33.00 2.23
CA ILE A 120 8.03 -31.62 2.00
C ILE A 120 8.52 -31.17 0.64
N GLN A 121 9.78 -31.42 0.31
CA GLN A 121 10.33 -31.08 -1.00
C GLN A 121 9.54 -31.72 -2.14
N LYS A 122 9.21 -33.01 -2.00
CA LYS A 122 8.42 -33.73 -3.00
C LYS A 122 7.03 -33.11 -3.18
N GLN A 123 6.32 -32.86 -2.10
CA GLN A 123 4.98 -32.25 -2.15
C GLN A 123 5.01 -30.81 -2.68
N TYR A 124 6.01 -30.04 -2.27
CA TYR A 124 6.21 -28.67 -2.75
C TYR A 124 6.48 -28.66 -4.25
N LYS A 125 7.33 -29.56 -4.75
CA LYS A 125 7.60 -29.71 -6.18
C LYS A 125 6.35 -30.09 -6.96
N GLU A 126 5.56 -31.05 -6.46
CA GLU A 126 4.28 -31.44 -7.07
C GLU A 126 3.29 -30.26 -7.11
N TYR A 127 3.24 -29.46 -6.04
CA TYR A 127 2.42 -28.26 -5.96
C TYR A 127 2.86 -27.18 -6.94
N THR A 128 4.14 -26.81 -6.98
CA THR A 128 4.66 -25.80 -7.92
C THR A 128 4.48 -26.24 -9.36
N THR A 129 4.72 -27.52 -9.69
CA THR A 129 4.44 -28.07 -11.02
C THR A 129 2.96 -27.95 -11.38
N CYS A 130 2.05 -28.27 -10.46
CA CYS A 130 0.62 -28.08 -10.69
C CYS A 130 0.28 -26.61 -10.99
N LEU A 131 0.84 -25.66 -10.24
CA LEU A 131 0.63 -24.24 -10.47
C LEU A 131 1.18 -23.79 -11.84
N GLU A 132 2.36 -24.27 -12.25
CA GLU A 132 2.97 -23.97 -13.55
C GLU A 132 2.14 -24.55 -14.71
N GLU A 133 1.72 -25.82 -14.61
CA GLU A 133 0.91 -26.51 -15.63
C GLU A 133 -0.43 -25.80 -15.84
N ASN A 134 -1.02 -25.28 -14.76
CA ASN A 134 -2.26 -24.49 -14.80
C ASN A 134 -2.03 -23.01 -15.12
N ARG A 135 -0.79 -22.59 -15.41
CA ARG A 135 -0.39 -21.20 -15.72
C ARG A 135 -0.74 -20.19 -14.63
N ILE A 136 -0.82 -20.66 -13.39
CA ILE A 136 -1.03 -19.83 -12.20
C ILE A 136 0.27 -19.10 -11.87
N ILE A 137 1.41 -19.80 -11.95
CA ILE A 137 2.75 -19.22 -11.85
C ILE A 137 3.54 -19.46 -13.14
N ALA A 138 4.58 -18.66 -13.38
CA ALA A 138 5.42 -18.79 -14.57
C ALA A 138 6.63 -19.71 -14.26
N PRO A 139 6.97 -20.68 -15.14
CA PRO A 139 8.09 -21.61 -14.93
C PRO A 139 9.48 -20.95 -15.07
N VAL A 140 9.53 -19.71 -15.56
CA VAL A 140 10.71 -18.85 -15.62
C VAL A 140 10.25 -17.43 -15.34
N THR A 141 11.04 -16.67 -14.57
CA THR A 141 10.84 -15.22 -14.37
C THR A 141 11.08 -14.47 -15.68
N LEU A 142 10.09 -14.53 -16.57
CA LEU A 142 10.06 -13.77 -17.80
C LEU A 142 9.43 -12.42 -17.52
N ILE A 143 10.15 -11.33 -17.82
CA ILE A 143 9.57 -10.00 -17.82
C ILE A 143 8.49 -9.96 -18.91
N LYS A 144 7.23 -10.10 -18.49
CA LYS A 144 6.08 -9.82 -19.36
C LYS A 144 5.97 -8.30 -19.47
N ASN A 145 6.22 -7.76 -20.65
CA ASN A 145 6.14 -6.31 -20.88
C ASN A 145 4.71 -5.78 -21.01
N ASP A 146 3.72 -6.57 -20.59
CA ASP A 146 2.35 -6.11 -20.39
C ASP A 146 2.31 -5.01 -19.31
N TYR A 147 1.15 -4.38 -19.17
CA TYR A 147 0.96 -3.34 -18.17
C TYR A 147 0.77 -3.97 -16.79
N ARG A 148 1.65 -3.63 -15.84
CA ARG A 148 1.51 -3.99 -14.41
C ARG A 148 1.17 -2.79 -13.53
N SER A 149 1.27 -1.58 -14.08
CA SER A 149 1.12 -0.32 -13.36
C SER A 149 0.44 0.72 -14.25
N GLY A 150 0.15 1.87 -13.67
CA GLY A 150 -0.32 3.03 -14.40
C GLY A 150 0.11 4.33 -13.75
N LYS A 151 -0.05 5.41 -14.51
CA LYS A 151 0.19 6.77 -14.11
C LYS A 151 -1.14 7.44 -13.74
N ILE A 152 -1.15 8.07 -12.57
CA ILE A 152 -2.27 8.84 -12.06
C ILE A 152 -2.26 10.21 -12.76
N GLU A 153 -3.36 10.55 -13.43
CA GLU A 153 -3.48 11.81 -14.18
C GLU A 153 -4.32 12.85 -13.42
N ASN A 154 -5.05 12.44 -12.38
CA ASN A 154 -5.89 13.31 -11.54
C ASN A 154 -6.30 12.58 -10.25
N PHE A 155 -6.87 13.29 -9.28
CA PHE A 155 -7.36 12.71 -8.04
C PHE A 155 -8.37 11.58 -8.21
N ARG A 156 -9.22 11.62 -9.25
CA ARG A 156 -10.23 10.57 -9.45
C ARG A 156 -9.57 9.23 -9.79
N ASP A 157 -8.50 9.24 -10.58
CA ASP A 157 -7.69 8.04 -10.82
C ASP A 157 -7.12 7.50 -9.50
N LEU A 158 -6.60 8.40 -8.65
CA LEU A 158 -6.07 8.05 -7.32
C LEU A 158 -7.16 7.43 -6.45
N GLU A 159 -8.34 8.03 -6.40
CA GLU A 159 -9.45 7.55 -5.58
C GLU A 159 -9.87 6.13 -6.00
N ILE A 160 -10.01 5.86 -7.30
CA ILE A 160 -10.38 4.52 -7.79
C ILE A 160 -9.38 3.47 -7.32
N ILE A 161 -8.08 3.73 -7.48
CA ILE A 161 -7.00 2.79 -7.10
C ILE A 161 -6.86 2.71 -5.58
N GLY A 162 -6.92 3.84 -4.89
CA GLY A 162 -6.86 3.90 -3.43
C GLY A 162 -8.01 3.14 -2.77
N ARG A 163 -9.22 3.19 -3.33
CA ARG A 163 -10.37 2.43 -2.83
C ARG A 163 -10.19 0.91 -2.97
N MET A 164 -9.33 0.45 -3.88
CA MET A 164 -8.88 -0.94 -3.92
C MET A 164 -7.85 -1.21 -2.82
N ALA A 165 -6.92 -0.27 -2.61
CA ALA A 165 -5.87 -0.38 -1.60
C ALA A 165 -6.42 -0.54 -0.18
N VAL A 166 -7.38 0.30 0.20
CA VAL A 166 -8.06 0.25 1.51
C VAL A 166 -8.97 -0.97 1.68
N LYS A 167 -9.10 -1.82 0.66
CA LYS A 167 -9.80 -3.11 0.68
C LYS A 167 -8.80 -4.28 0.54
N SER A 168 -7.62 -4.08 1.11
CA SER A 168 -6.55 -5.09 1.24
C SER A 168 -5.92 -5.53 -0.07
N PHE A 169 -6.05 -4.75 -1.15
CA PHE A 169 -5.24 -4.96 -2.35
C PHE A 169 -3.92 -4.19 -2.19
N PRO A 170 -2.76 -4.82 -2.06
CA PRO A 170 -1.53 -4.09 -1.72
C PRO A 170 -1.06 -3.27 -2.92
N ILE A 171 -1.15 -1.93 -2.81
CA ILE A 171 -0.79 -0.97 -3.86
C ILE A 171 0.21 0.03 -3.31
N LEU A 172 1.27 0.25 -4.08
CA LEU A 172 2.26 1.30 -3.87
C LEU A 172 2.00 2.46 -4.81
N PHE A 173 2.12 3.69 -4.29
CA PHE A 173 2.16 4.91 -5.08
C PHE A 173 3.56 5.53 -4.99
N LEU A 174 4.20 5.65 -6.14
CA LEU A 174 5.54 6.17 -6.34
C LEU A 174 5.43 7.63 -6.77
N SER A 175 5.86 8.56 -5.92
CA SER A 175 5.61 9.99 -6.09
C SER A 175 6.91 10.78 -6.19
N ASP A 176 7.12 11.38 -7.37
CA ASP A 176 8.19 12.35 -7.70
C ASP A 176 9.62 11.94 -7.27
N TYR A 177 9.89 10.64 -7.19
CA TYR A 177 11.17 10.07 -6.71
C TYR A 177 11.56 10.48 -5.28
N GLN A 178 10.60 11.01 -4.51
CA GLN A 178 10.82 11.46 -3.13
C GLN A 178 10.04 10.64 -2.12
N MET A 179 8.92 10.04 -2.53
CA MET A 179 8.01 9.35 -1.62
C MET A 179 7.54 8.04 -2.24
N VAL A 180 7.48 7.02 -1.40
CA VAL A 180 6.65 5.84 -1.63
C VAL A 180 5.49 5.91 -0.65
N ILE A 181 4.28 5.68 -1.13
CA ILE A 181 3.06 5.88 -0.36
C ILE A 181 2.22 4.61 -0.39
N ARG A 182 1.68 4.20 0.77
CA ARG A 182 0.67 3.15 0.90
C ARG A 182 -0.61 3.74 1.48
N LEU A 183 -1.76 3.28 0.98
CA LEU A 183 -3.06 3.49 1.62
C LEU A 183 -3.51 2.14 2.14
N THR A 184 -3.77 2.05 3.45
CA THR A 184 -4.03 0.76 4.11
C THR A 184 -5.52 0.52 4.33
N GLU A 185 -5.86 -0.72 4.65
CA GLU A 185 -7.16 -1.16 5.14
C GLU A 185 -7.58 -0.49 6.45
N TYR A 186 -6.73 0.29 7.10
CA TYR A 186 -7.09 1.11 8.26
C TYR A 186 -7.49 2.53 7.88
N LEU A 187 -7.65 2.86 6.59
CA LEU A 187 -7.81 4.24 6.12
C LEU A 187 -6.71 5.14 6.69
N THR A 188 -5.47 4.66 6.58
CA THR A 188 -4.26 5.42 6.90
C THR A 188 -3.47 5.70 5.63
N LEU A 189 -2.70 6.78 5.69
CA LEU A 189 -1.71 7.16 4.71
C LEU A 189 -0.33 6.86 5.31
N GLU A 190 0.40 5.92 4.72
CA GLU A 190 1.79 5.65 5.05
C GLU A 190 2.68 6.32 4.03
N VAL A 191 3.68 7.07 4.49
CA VAL A 191 4.62 7.75 3.61
C VAL A 191 6.04 7.41 4.01
N PHE A 192 6.74 6.79 3.07
CA PHE A 192 8.17 6.51 3.13
C PHE A 192 8.90 7.64 2.41
N PHE A 193 9.73 8.39 3.12
CA PHE A 193 10.44 9.52 2.57
C PHE A 193 11.86 9.16 2.15
N LYS A 194 12.29 9.77 1.03
CA LYS A 194 13.71 9.87 0.70
C LYS A 194 14.43 10.76 1.71
N ASP A 195 15.65 10.38 2.09
CA ASP A 195 16.48 11.10 3.05
C ASP A 195 16.56 12.62 2.78
N GLY A 196 16.60 13.40 3.86
CA GLY A 196 16.89 14.84 3.83
C GLY A 196 15.73 15.77 3.49
N LYS A 197 14.59 15.28 2.97
CA LYS A 197 13.40 16.11 2.67
C LYS A 197 12.15 15.81 3.52
N GLN A 198 12.23 14.81 4.41
CA GLN A 198 11.09 14.35 5.19
C GLN A 198 10.44 15.44 6.05
N MET A 199 11.21 16.33 6.68
CA MET A 199 10.68 17.26 7.66
C MET A 199 9.87 18.40 7.05
N ASP A 200 10.23 18.86 5.86
CA ASP A 200 9.49 19.95 5.21
C ASP A 200 8.18 19.46 4.59
N ILE A 201 8.19 18.26 3.99
CA ILE A 201 6.96 17.65 3.46
C ILE A 201 6.05 17.24 4.62
N HIS A 202 6.58 16.62 5.67
CA HIS A 202 5.82 16.29 6.88
C HIS A 202 5.14 17.53 7.48
N ARG A 203 5.85 18.65 7.64
CA ARG A 203 5.25 19.90 8.14
C ARG A 203 4.10 20.37 7.25
N GLN A 204 4.28 20.38 5.93
CA GLN A 204 3.21 20.76 5.01
C GLN A 204 2.02 19.80 5.09
N ILE A 205 2.24 18.49 5.25
CA ILE A 205 1.17 17.51 5.51
C ILE A 205 0.45 17.87 6.82
N MET A 206 1.19 18.17 7.89
CA MET A 206 0.59 18.57 9.17
C MET A 206 -0.27 19.83 9.02
N ASP A 207 0.20 20.83 8.30
CA ASP A 207 -0.50 22.11 8.11
C ASP A 207 -1.76 21.96 7.24
N ILE A 208 -1.70 21.16 6.18
CA ILE A 208 -2.81 20.99 5.21
C ILE A 208 -3.86 20.01 5.74
N LEU A 209 -3.42 18.87 6.26
CA LEU A 209 -4.29 17.76 6.63
C LEU A 209 -4.64 17.73 8.12
N SER A 210 -3.84 18.36 8.98
CA SER A 210 -3.94 18.24 10.44
C SER A 210 -4.12 16.79 10.92
N PRO A 211 -3.33 15.81 10.40
CA PRO A 211 -3.52 14.40 10.64
C PRO A 211 -3.29 14.02 12.11
N GLN A 212 -3.79 12.85 12.49
CA GLN A 212 -3.23 12.10 13.62
C GLN A 212 -1.94 11.40 13.16
N VAL A 213 -0.83 11.56 13.89
CA VAL A 213 0.40 10.79 13.64
C VAL A 213 0.35 9.51 14.45
N LEU A 214 0.22 8.37 13.78
CA LEU A 214 -0.02 7.06 14.40
C LEU A 214 1.30 6.30 14.67
N LYS A 215 2.26 6.41 13.75
CA LYS A 215 3.61 5.84 13.85
C LYS A 215 4.60 6.78 13.18
N LYS A 216 5.81 6.85 13.74
CA LYS A 216 6.91 7.65 13.22
C LYS A 216 8.23 6.93 13.48
N ALA A 217 8.83 6.38 12.43
CA ALA A 217 10.18 5.85 12.43
C ALA A 217 11.03 6.82 11.60
N LEU A 218 11.99 7.48 12.26
CA LEU A 218 12.92 8.43 11.63
C LEU A 218 14.35 7.90 11.74
#